data_AF-A0A4Q8QJW3-F1
#
_entry.id   AF-A0A4Q8QJW3-F1
#
_cell.length_a   1.000
_cell.length_b   1.000
_cell.length_c   1.000
_cell.angle_alpha   90.00
_cell.angle_beta   90.00
_cell.angle_gamma   90.00
#
_symmetry.space_group_name_H-M   'P 1'
#
loop_
_entity.id
_entity.type
_entity.pdbx_description
1 polymer ?
#
loop_
_entity_poly.entity_id
_entity_poly.type
_entity_poly.pdbx_seq_one_letter_code
_entity_poly.pdbx_strand_id
1 'polypeptide(L)' 'MDSLITAAARALAMGDPLGALNRVALREDAPALALRGIAMAQLGDFVRAKALLR' A
#
# COMPACT_ATOMS: atom_id res chain seq x y z
N MET A 1 12.45 10.60 11.36
CA MET A 1 11.74 9.42 10.81
C MET A 1 10.59 9.96 9.96
N ASP A 2 10.54 9.64 8.67
CA ASP A 2 9.58 10.21 7.73
C ASP A 2 8.16 9.68 8.03
N SER A 3 7.34 10.49 8.69
CA SER A 3 6.06 10.08 9.30
C SER A 3 5.07 9.51 8.28
N LEU A 4 5.16 9.95 7.03
CA LEU A 4 4.32 9.49 5.92
C LEU A 4 4.64 8.06 5.49
N ILE A 5 5.93 7.69 5.49
CA ILE A 5 6.37 6.32 5.14
C ILE A 5 5.90 5.33 6.20
N THR A 6 6.03 5.68 7.48
CA THR A 6 5.54 4.83 8.59
C THR A 6 4.01 4.68 8.55
N ALA A 7 3.28 5.75 8.25
CA ALA A 7 1.82 5.71 8.11
C ALA A 7 1.38 4.85 6.91
N ALA A 8 2.08 4.94 5.78
CA ALA A 8 1.81 4.12 4.60
C ALA A 8 2.11 2.63 4.86
N ALA A 9 3.24 2.31 5.51
CA ALA A 9 3.57 0.94 5.90
C ALA A 9 2.52 0.35 6.86
N ARG A 10 2.02 1.14 7.82
CA ARG A 10 0.95 0.69 8.72
C ARG A 10 -0.37 0.48 7.99
N ALA A 11 -0.72 1.33 7.03
CA ALA A 11 -1.91 1.14 6.20
C ALA A 11 -1.84 -0.18 5.40
N LEU A 12 -0.66 -0.50 4.83
CA LEU A 12 -0.44 -1.79 4.16
C LEU A 12 -0.62 -2.98 5.09
N ALA A 13 -0.07 -2.92 6.30
CA ALA A 13 -0.20 -4.00 7.28
C ALA A 13 -1.65 -4.23 7.75
N MET A 14 -2.49 -3.21 7.69
CA MET A 14 -3.91 -3.29 8.02
C MET A 14 -4.79 -3.72 6.83
N GLY A 15 -4.19 -4.02 5.67
CA GLY A 15 -4.92 -4.36 4.45
C GLY A 15 -5.57 -3.16 3.75
N ASP A 16 -5.06 -1.94 3.99
CA ASP A 16 -5.46 -0.71 3.30
C ASP A 16 -4.36 -0.25 2.30
N PRO A 17 -4.21 -0.94 1.16
CA PRO A 17 -3.25 -0.55 0.13
C PRO A 17 -3.61 0.77 -0.56
N LEU A 18 -4.90 1.15 -0.61
CA LEU A 18 -5.31 2.44 -1.19
C LEU A 18 -4.89 3.61 -0.31
N GLY A 19 -5.08 3.50 1.01
CA GLY A 19 -4.60 4.51 1.95
C GLY A 19 -3.08 4.60 1.99
N ALA A 20 -2.37 3.49 1.79
CA ALA A 20 -0.92 3.53 1.63
C ALA A 20 -0.51 4.29 0.36
N LEU A 21 -1.13 3.97 -0.78
CA LEU A 21 -0.87 4.63 -2.07
C LEU A 21 -1.12 6.13 -1.99
N ASN A 22 -2.22 6.57 -1.39
CA ASN A 22 -2.55 8.00 -1.28
C ASN A 22 -1.46 8.79 -0.51
N ARG A 23 -0.82 8.16 0.48
CA ARG A 23 0.24 8.78 1.29
C ARG A 23 1.59 8.85 0.57
N VAL A 24 1.85 7.94 -0.37
CA VAL A 24 3.11 7.89 -1.13
C VAL A 24 2.97 8.29 -2.59
N ALA A 25 1.77 8.61 -3.09
CA ALA A 25 1.50 8.90 -4.50
C ALA A 25 2.28 10.09 -5.04
N LEU A 26 2.48 11.13 -4.21
CA LEU A 26 3.21 12.35 -4.57
C LEU A 26 4.72 12.25 -4.31
N ARG A 27 5.21 11.07 -3.93
CA ARG A 27 6.60 10.85 -3.52
C ARG A 27 7.32 9.93 -4.50
N GLU A 28 8.57 10.27 -4.80
CA GLU A 28 9.42 9.51 -5.74
C GLU A 28 10.69 8.97 -5.06
N ASP A 29 10.74 9.03 -3.72
CA ASP A 29 11.84 8.45 -2.97
C ASP A 29 11.80 6.90 -3.00
N ALA A 30 12.98 6.30 -2.85
CA ALA A 30 13.13 4.84 -2.87
C ALA A 30 12.17 4.10 -1.91
N PRO A 31 11.95 4.52 -0.64
CA PRO A 31 10.98 3.85 0.22
C PRO A 31 9.51 4.07 -0.22
N ALA A 32 9.14 5.24 -0.75
CA ALA A 32 7.82 5.47 -1.34
C ALA A 32 7.53 4.55 -2.53
N LEU A 33 8.51 4.35 -3.42
CA LEU A 33 8.40 3.43 -4.55
C LEU A 33 8.27 1.97 -4.11
N ALA A 34 9.03 1.54 -3.10
CA ALA A 34 8.92 0.20 -2.53
C ALA A 34 7.51 -0.05 -1.95
N LEU A 35 6.99 0.89 -1.16
CA LEU A 35 5.65 0.80 -0.59
C LEU A 35 4.55 0.81 -1.66
N ARG A 36 4.73 1.57 -2.75
CA ARG A 36 3.82 1.58 -3.90
C ARG A 36 3.76 0.20 -4.57
N GLY A 37 4.91 -0.43 -4.79
CA GLY A 37 4.99 -1.79 -5.33
C GLY A 37 4.29 -2.83 -4.45
N ILE A 38 4.50 -2.77 -3.13
CA ILE A 38 3.83 -3.66 -2.17
C ILE A 38 2.31 -3.43 -2.17
N ALA A 39 1.87 -2.17 -2.22
CA ALA A 39 0.44 -1.84 -2.30
C ALA A 39 -0.22 -2.38 -3.56
N MET A 40 0.45 -2.27 -4.71
CA MET A 40 -0.04 -2.79 -5.98
C MET A 40 -0.09 -4.32 -6.00
N ALA A 41 0.92 -5.00 -5.42
CA ALA A 41 0.91 -6.46 -5.26
C ALA A 41 -0.28 -6.91 -4.40
N GLN A 42 -0.53 -6.23 -3.27
CA GLN A 42 -1.68 -6.51 -2.41
C GLN A 42 -3.01 -6.29 -3.13
N LEU A 43 -3.16 -5.27 -3.98
CA LEU A 43 -4.39 -5.06 -4.75
C LEU A 43 -4.68 -6.20 -5.74
N GLY A 44 -3.65 -6.76 -6.38
CA GLY A 44 -3.80 -7.89 -7.29
C GLY A 44 -4.34 -9.15 -6.59
N ASP A 45 -3.79 -9.47 -5.42
CA ASP A 45 -4.27 -10.59 -4.60
C ASP A 45 -5.58 -10.26 -3.87
N PHE A 46 -5.79 -9.01 -3.46
CA PHE A 46 -7.01 -8.58 -2.77
C PHE A 46 -8.24 -8.68 -3.65
N VAL A 47 -8.14 -8.35 -4.94
CA VAL A 47 -9.24 -8.53 -5.90
C VAL A 47 -9.59 -10.02 -6.04
N ARG A 48 -8.58 -10.90 -6.12
CA ARG A 48 -8.78 -12.35 -6.20
C ARG A 48 -9.36 -12.92 -4.90
N ALA A 49 -8.83 -12.53 -3.75
CA ALA A 49 -9.31 -12.95 -2.43
C ALA A 49 -10.76 -12.49 -2.20
N LYS A 50 -11.09 -11.25 -2.57
CA LYS A 50 -12.46 -10.72 -2.48
C LYS A 50 -13.45 -11.48 -3.36
N ALA A 51 -13.02 -11.96 -4.53
CA ALA A 51 -13.87 -12.77 -5.41
C ALA A 51 -14.18 -14.17 -4.83
N LEU A 52 -13.30 -14.72 -3.99
CA LEU A 52 -13.46 -16.04 -3.36
C LEU A 52 -14.25 -16.02 -2.04
N LEU A 53 -14.45 -14.84 -1.44
CA LEU A 53 -15.23 -14.66 -0.20
C LEU A 53 -16.75 -14.55 -0.44
N ARG A 54 -17.26 -15.12 -1.53
CA ARG A 54 -18.68 -15.07 -1.90
C ARG A 54 -19.37 -16.41 -1.71
#